data_AF-A0A3D3WG43-F1
#
_entry.id   AF-A0A3D3WG43-F1
#
_cell.length_a   1.000
_cell.length_b   1.000
_cell.length_c   1.000
_cell.angle_alpha   90.00
_cell.angle_beta   90.00
_cell.angle_gamma   90.00
#
_symmetry.space_group_name_H-M   'P 1'
#
loop_
_entity.id
_entity.type
_entity.pdbx_description
1 polymer ?
#
loop_
_entity_poly.entity_id
_entity_poly.type
_entity_poly.pdbx_seq_one_letter_code
_entity_poly.pdbx_strand_id
1 'polypeptide(L)'
;HYYQFQVIMKPSPANSQELYLNSLKAIGLDPLDHDIRFVEDDWESPTLGAAGLGWEVWCDGMEVTQFTYFQQVGGMECSPVPVELTYGLERLAMFIQSVENVYDLDWDGVPKDQGGKVYGDIFLQSEKEFSTFNFERATTDVLFRHFHEAETECQMLLEAPAPLALPAYDQCMKASHIFNLLDARGVISVAERQRYIGRVRSLAVACCEAWVASGVTSGVASGVADKPKQDGANG
;
A
#
# COMPACT_ATOMS: atom_id res chain seq x y z
N HIS A 1 -11.90 -2.75 7.81
CA HIS A 1 -11.10 -1.51 7.61
C HIS A 1 -9.93 -1.51 8.60
N TYR A 2 -8.77 -0.91 8.29
CA TYR A 2 -7.62 -0.85 9.20
C TYR A 2 -6.65 0.28 8.82
N TYR A 3 -5.71 0.60 9.72
CA TYR A 3 -4.74 1.68 9.56
C TYR A 3 -3.33 1.14 9.26
N GLN A 4 -2.80 1.56 8.11
CA GLN A 4 -1.38 1.39 7.79
C GLN A 4 -0.61 2.67 8.17
N PHE A 5 0.60 2.49 8.68
CA PHE A 5 1.62 3.55 8.63
C PHE A 5 2.54 3.26 7.46
N GLN A 6 2.68 4.23 6.57
CA GLN A 6 3.35 4.04 5.29
C GLN A 6 4.63 4.87 5.25
N VAL A 7 5.76 4.24 4.94
CA VAL A 7 7.05 4.92 4.71
C VAL A 7 7.56 4.57 3.33
N ILE A 8 7.88 5.60 2.53
CA ILE A 8 8.60 5.45 1.26
C ILE A 8 9.91 6.21 1.36
N MET A 9 11.03 5.54 1.11
CA MET A 9 12.35 6.16 1.01
C MET A 9 12.93 5.91 -0.38
N LYS A 10 13.21 6.98 -1.11
CA LYS A 10 13.74 6.95 -2.48
C LYS A 10 14.94 7.91 -2.59
N PRO A 11 16.18 7.42 -2.82
CA PRO A 11 16.59 6.02 -2.93
C PRO A 11 16.46 5.26 -1.61
N SER A 12 16.49 3.92 -1.68
CA SER A 12 16.53 3.09 -0.49
C SER A 12 17.84 3.26 0.29
N PRO A 13 17.80 3.54 1.62
CA PRO A 13 19.01 3.63 2.42
C PRO A 13 19.63 2.26 2.68
N ALA A 14 20.96 2.20 2.73
CA ALA A 14 21.70 0.95 2.99
C ALA A 14 21.37 0.33 4.36
N ASN A 15 20.92 1.13 5.32
CA ASN A 15 20.57 0.70 6.67
C ASN A 15 19.04 0.69 6.91
N SER A 16 18.24 0.43 5.88
CA SER A 16 16.76 0.43 5.98
C SER A 16 16.22 -0.49 7.10
N GLN A 17 16.81 -1.67 7.29
CA GLN A 17 16.40 -2.59 8.37
C GLN A 17 16.73 -2.03 9.77
N GLU A 18 17.88 -1.38 9.94
CA GLU A 18 18.26 -0.74 11.20
C GLU A 18 17.29 0.40 11.55
N LEU A 19 16.95 1.24 10.56
CA LEU A 19 15.97 2.32 10.73
C LEU A 19 14.59 1.75 11.16
N TYR A 20 14.16 0.66 10.53
CA TYR A 20 12.93 -0.04 10.90
C TYR A 20 12.97 -0.56 12.35
N LEU A 21 14.01 -1.32 12.74
CA LEU A 21 14.13 -1.87 14.10
C LEU A 21 14.20 -0.77 15.16
N ASN A 22 14.91 0.32 14.87
CA ASN A 22 14.95 1.49 15.76
C ASN A 22 13.57 2.17 15.89
N SER A 23 12.74 2.12 14.84
CA SER A 23 11.37 2.65 14.91
C SER A 23 10.47 1.81 15.84
N LEU A 24 10.60 0.48 15.83
CA LEU A 24 9.90 -0.40 16.77
C LEU A 24 10.32 -0.10 18.22
N LYS A 25 11.63 0.03 18.44
CA LYS A 25 12.16 0.39 19.76
C LYS A 25 11.62 1.73 20.26
N ALA A 26 11.48 2.71 19.36
CA ALA A 26 10.96 4.03 19.69
C ALA A 26 9.49 4.03 20.16
N ILE A 27 8.70 3.03 19.75
CA ILE A 27 7.30 2.86 20.16
C ILE A 27 7.13 1.86 21.33
N GLY A 28 8.22 1.43 21.95
CA GLY A 28 8.19 0.57 23.14
C GLY A 28 8.21 -0.93 22.85
N LEU A 29 8.47 -1.34 21.61
CA LEU A 29 8.66 -2.75 21.22
C LEU A 29 10.15 -2.99 21.02
N ASP A 30 10.86 -3.48 22.04
CA ASP A 30 12.29 -3.78 21.93
C ASP A 30 12.49 -5.10 21.15
N PRO A 31 13.15 -5.09 19.98
CA PRO A 31 13.39 -6.30 19.20
C PRO A 31 14.20 -7.40 19.91
N LEU A 32 14.84 -7.09 21.04
CA LEU A 32 15.56 -8.08 21.86
C LEU A 32 14.63 -8.87 22.80
N ASP A 33 13.45 -8.32 23.12
CA ASP A 33 12.45 -8.96 23.99
C ASP A 33 11.42 -9.76 23.18
N HIS A 34 11.42 -9.62 21.84
CA HIS A 34 10.47 -10.23 20.92
C HIS A 34 11.18 -11.07 19.83
N ASP A 35 10.53 -12.13 19.36
CA ASP A 35 11.03 -12.94 18.24
C ASP A 35 10.71 -12.25 16.90
N ILE A 36 11.58 -11.31 16.51
CA ILE A 36 11.48 -10.59 15.24
C ILE A 36 12.15 -11.39 14.11
N ARG A 37 11.39 -11.72 13.07
CA ARG A 37 11.87 -12.47 11.90
C ARG A 37 11.56 -11.73 10.60
N PHE A 38 12.57 -11.66 9.73
CA PHE A 38 12.41 -11.23 8.35
C PHE A 38 12.26 -12.48 7.48
N VAL A 39 11.04 -12.74 7.02
CA VAL A 39 10.71 -13.88 6.17
C VAL A 39 10.65 -13.38 4.74
N GLU A 40 11.46 -13.96 3.85
CA GLU A 40 11.51 -13.55 2.44
C GLU A 40 10.13 -13.71 1.79
N ASP A 41 9.67 -12.65 1.16
CA ASP A 41 8.42 -12.62 0.40
C ASP A 41 8.53 -11.64 -0.77
N ASP A 42 8.05 -12.09 -1.93
CA ASP A 42 7.98 -11.26 -3.13
C ASP A 42 6.61 -10.58 -3.16
N TRP A 43 6.59 -9.26 -3.26
CA TRP A 43 5.35 -8.51 -3.30
C TRP A 43 4.96 -8.17 -4.74
N GLU A 44 3.71 -8.47 -5.10
CA GLU A 44 3.11 -8.04 -6.36
C GLU A 44 1.74 -7.38 -6.12
N SER A 45 1.51 -6.24 -6.78
CA SER A 45 0.19 -5.67 -6.97
C SER A 45 -0.16 -5.67 -8.46
N PRO A 46 -0.88 -6.70 -8.94
CA PRO A 46 -1.23 -6.83 -10.35
C PRO A 46 -2.03 -5.65 -10.89
N THR A 47 -2.89 -5.04 -10.06
CA THR A 47 -3.72 -3.88 -10.44
C THR A 47 -2.92 -2.59 -10.57
N LEU A 48 -1.78 -2.47 -9.89
CA LEU A 48 -0.89 -1.31 -10.01
C LEU A 48 0.24 -1.55 -11.03
N GLY A 49 0.37 -2.76 -11.55
CA GLY A 49 1.55 -3.16 -12.32
C GLY A 49 2.84 -2.92 -11.53
N ALA A 50 2.79 -3.17 -10.22
CA ALA A 50 3.87 -2.94 -9.30
C ALA A 50 4.37 -4.27 -8.73
N ALA A 51 5.68 -4.40 -8.61
CA ALA A 51 6.34 -5.59 -8.10
C ALA A 51 7.64 -5.22 -7.39
N GLY A 52 7.99 -5.97 -6.36
CA GLY A 52 9.18 -5.76 -5.56
C GLY A 52 9.60 -7.01 -4.80
N LEU A 53 10.85 -6.98 -4.33
CA LEU A 53 11.41 -8.02 -3.48
C LEU A 53 11.44 -7.50 -2.04
N GLY A 54 11.27 -8.36 -1.05
CA GLY A 54 11.51 -7.95 0.32
C GLY A 54 11.17 -9.01 1.35
N TRP A 55 10.53 -8.58 2.43
CA TRP A 55 10.25 -9.43 3.57
C TRP A 55 8.89 -9.10 4.19
N GLU A 56 8.19 -10.14 4.60
CA GLU A 56 7.25 -10.04 5.71
C GLU A 56 8.04 -10.00 7.02
N VAL A 57 7.72 -9.04 7.89
CA VAL A 57 8.31 -8.97 9.24
C VAL A 57 7.31 -9.54 10.24
N TRP A 58 7.71 -10.62 10.90
CA TRP A 58 6.93 -11.33 11.90
C TRP A 58 7.44 -10.98 13.30
N CYS A 59 6.53 -10.69 14.22
CA CYS A 59 6.77 -10.46 15.65
C CYS A 59 5.98 -11.50 16.44
N ASP A 60 6.66 -12.36 17.20
CA ASP A 60 6.05 -13.40 18.06
C ASP A 60 4.98 -14.25 17.33
N GLY A 61 5.23 -14.56 16.05
CA GLY A 61 4.33 -15.37 15.24
C GLY A 61 3.15 -14.63 14.60
N MET A 62 3.15 -13.30 14.61
CA MET A 62 2.21 -12.47 13.83
C MET A 62 2.98 -11.53 12.89
N GLU A 63 2.58 -11.47 11.63
CA GLU A 63 3.10 -10.50 10.66
C GLU A 63 2.70 -9.06 11.08
N VAL A 64 3.66 -8.15 11.23
CA VAL A 64 3.43 -6.77 11.70
C VAL A 64 3.84 -5.69 10.70
N THR A 65 4.65 -6.03 9.70
CA THR A 65 5.11 -5.07 8.68
C THR A 65 5.45 -5.78 7.38
N GLN A 66 5.10 -5.18 6.24
CA GLN A 66 5.64 -5.54 4.94
C GLN A 66 6.82 -4.62 4.59
N PHE A 67 7.90 -5.21 4.11
CA PHE A 67 9.09 -4.54 3.64
C PHE A 67 9.25 -4.82 2.14
N THR A 68 9.28 -3.79 1.29
CA THR A 68 9.29 -3.99 -0.17
C THR A 68 10.28 -3.04 -0.86
N TYR A 69 11.20 -3.57 -1.66
CA TYR A 69 12.02 -2.81 -2.60
C TYR A 69 11.39 -2.86 -3.99
N PHE A 70 10.71 -1.77 -4.39
CA PHE A 70 10.03 -1.75 -5.68
C PHE A 70 11.00 -1.83 -6.85
N GLN A 71 10.85 -2.87 -7.66
CA GLN A 71 11.55 -3.02 -8.92
C GLN A 71 10.74 -2.36 -10.04
N GLN A 72 9.41 -2.45 -9.96
CA GLN A 72 8.48 -1.91 -10.95
C GLN A 72 7.31 -1.23 -10.27
N VAL A 73 6.85 -0.10 -10.83
CA VAL A 73 5.59 0.58 -10.47
C VAL A 73 4.94 1.09 -11.75
N GLY A 74 3.63 0.85 -11.94
CA GLY A 74 2.92 1.29 -13.14
C GLY A 74 3.51 0.70 -14.42
N GLY A 75 4.05 -0.52 -14.37
CA GLY A 75 4.72 -1.14 -15.50
C GLY A 75 6.12 -0.59 -15.82
N MET A 76 6.61 0.41 -15.08
CA MET A 76 7.90 1.05 -15.32
C MET A 76 8.94 0.64 -14.28
N GLU A 77 10.19 0.46 -14.72
CA GLU A 77 11.30 0.16 -13.81
C GLU A 77 11.59 1.35 -12.88
N CYS A 78 11.80 1.05 -11.60
CA CYS A 78 12.14 2.06 -10.61
C CYS A 78 13.63 2.40 -10.64
N SER A 79 13.95 3.68 -10.88
CA SER A 79 15.31 4.20 -10.78
C SER A 79 15.33 5.59 -10.12
N PRO A 80 16.01 5.76 -8.96
CA PRO A 80 16.53 4.71 -8.10
C PRO A 80 15.41 3.85 -7.48
N VAL A 81 15.75 2.63 -7.05
CA VAL A 81 14.83 1.72 -6.32
C VAL A 81 14.42 2.37 -5.00
N PRO A 82 13.12 2.59 -4.76
CA PRO A 82 12.61 2.98 -3.45
C PRO A 82 12.44 1.74 -2.55
N VAL A 83 12.50 1.96 -1.25
CA VAL A 83 12.03 1.00 -0.25
C VAL A 83 10.73 1.50 0.36
N GLU A 84 9.81 0.58 0.56
CA GLU A 84 8.54 0.72 1.23
C GLU A 84 8.54 -0.05 2.54
N LEU A 85 8.08 0.60 3.61
CA LEU A 85 7.76 -0.04 4.88
C LEU A 85 6.28 0.22 5.17
N THR A 86 5.52 -0.85 5.34
CA THR A 86 4.07 -0.81 5.56
C THR A 86 3.74 -1.47 6.89
N TYR A 87 3.50 -0.67 7.92
CA TYR A 87 3.27 -1.16 9.28
C TYR A 87 1.77 -1.42 9.51
N GLY A 88 1.43 -2.57 10.09
CA GLY A 88 0.09 -2.86 10.59
C GLY A 88 -0.11 -2.28 11.99
N LEU A 89 -0.71 -1.09 12.09
CA LEU A 89 -0.76 -0.34 13.35
C LEU A 89 -1.54 -1.05 14.44
N GLU A 90 -2.68 -1.67 14.12
CA GLU A 90 -3.48 -2.41 15.09
C GLU A 90 -2.70 -3.58 15.68
N ARG A 91 -1.98 -4.34 14.84
CA ARG A 91 -1.19 -5.50 15.27
C ARG A 91 -0.04 -5.05 16.18
N LEU A 92 0.68 -3.98 15.83
CA LEU A 92 1.74 -3.41 16.66
C LEU A 92 1.20 -2.90 18.01
N ALA A 93 0.07 -2.19 17.98
CA ALA A 93 -0.56 -1.68 19.20
C ALA A 93 -1.01 -2.83 20.13
N MET A 94 -1.48 -3.95 19.56
CA MET A 94 -1.87 -5.14 20.33
C MET A 94 -0.69 -5.71 21.12
N PHE A 95 0.51 -5.76 20.52
CA PHE A 95 1.72 -6.18 21.23
C PHE A 95 2.10 -5.20 22.35
N ILE A 96 2.15 -3.89 22.03
CA ILE A 96 2.55 -2.84 22.98
C ILE A 96 1.60 -2.80 24.19
N GLN A 97 0.29 -2.95 23.95
CA GLN A 97 -0.73 -2.92 25.00
C GLN A 97 -1.01 -4.29 25.62
N SER A 98 -0.38 -5.36 25.11
CA SER A 98 -0.58 -6.74 25.57
C SER A 98 -2.05 -7.19 25.53
N VAL A 99 -2.75 -6.91 24.43
CA VAL A 99 -4.15 -7.33 24.21
C VAL A 99 -4.26 -8.28 23.02
N GLU A 100 -5.09 -9.32 23.15
CA GLU A 100 -5.26 -10.36 22.11
C GLU A 100 -6.37 -10.03 21.09
N ASN A 101 -7.20 -9.04 21.39
CA ASN A 101 -8.33 -8.65 20.57
C ASN A 101 -8.22 -7.17 20.19
N VAL A 102 -8.24 -6.90 18.89
CA VAL A 102 -8.13 -5.53 18.34
C VAL A 102 -9.19 -4.59 18.92
N TYR A 103 -10.39 -5.08 19.22
CA TYR A 103 -11.48 -4.24 19.73
C TYR A 103 -11.28 -3.79 21.18
N ASP A 104 -10.34 -4.42 21.90
CA ASP A 104 -9.98 -4.07 23.28
C ASP A 104 -8.79 -3.10 23.37
N LEU A 105 -8.21 -2.71 22.22
CA LEU A 105 -7.15 -1.71 22.16
C LEU A 105 -7.60 -0.38 22.75
N ASP A 106 -6.83 0.17 23.68
CA ASP A 106 -6.96 1.54 24.15
C ASP A 106 -6.59 2.50 23.00
N TRP A 107 -7.55 3.32 22.59
CA TRP A 107 -7.42 4.20 21.45
C TRP A 107 -6.82 5.56 21.82
N ASP A 108 -7.21 6.09 22.98
CA ASP A 108 -6.91 7.48 23.37
C ASP A 108 -6.07 7.63 24.65
N GLY A 109 -5.73 6.52 25.32
CA GLY A 109 -4.90 6.54 26.52
C GLY A 109 -5.61 7.09 27.75
N VAL A 110 -6.93 7.30 27.69
CA VAL A 110 -7.72 7.87 28.78
C VAL A 110 -8.33 6.74 29.61
N PRO A 111 -8.24 6.78 30.96
CA PRO A 111 -8.91 5.78 31.79
C PRO A 111 -10.41 5.67 31.52
N LYS A 112 -10.93 4.44 31.53
CA LYS A 112 -12.34 4.15 31.19
C LYS A 112 -13.34 4.86 32.10
N ASP A 113 -13.02 5.04 33.38
CA ASP A 113 -13.81 5.79 34.35
C ASP A 113 -13.85 7.31 34.08
N GLN A 114 -12.91 7.81 33.27
CA GLN A 114 -12.85 9.19 32.79
C GLN A 114 -13.39 9.33 31.36
N GLY A 115 -13.97 8.27 30.79
CA GLY A 115 -14.63 8.29 29.50
C GLY A 115 -13.77 7.93 28.30
N GLY A 116 -12.57 7.36 28.52
CA GLY A 116 -11.70 6.88 27.45
C GLY A 116 -12.33 5.82 26.55
N LYS A 117 -11.70 5.61 25.39
CA LYS A 117 -12.25 4.81 24.30
C LYS A 117 -11.36 3.64 23.95
N VAL A 118 -12.00 2.50 23.73
CA VAL A 118 -11.34 1.38 23.05
C VAL A 118 -11.68 1.39 21.57
N TYR A 119 -10.87 0.73 20.74
CA TYR A 119 -11.07 0.59 19.30
C TYR A 119 -12.47 0.07 18.97
N GLY A 120 -13.00 -0.84 19.79
CA GLY A 120 -14.37 -1.36 19.67
C GLY A 120 -15.46 -0.30 19.80
N ASP A 121 -15.28 0.72 20.63
CA ASP A 121 -16.26 1.81 20.78
C ASP A 121 -16.40 2.64 19.51
N ILE A 122 -15.35 2.67 18.68
CA ILE A 122 -15.25 3.51 17.48
C ILE A 122 -15.59 2.69 16.23
N PHE A 123 -15.02 1.50 16.08
CA PHE A 123 -15.02 0.76 14.81
C PHE A 123 -15.88 -0.49 14.78
N LEU A 124 -16.30 -1.05 15.92
CA LEU A 124 -17.06 -2.32 15.91
C LEU A 124 -18.39 -2.19 15.15
N GLN A 125 -19.08 -1.06 15.31
CA GLN A 125 -20.32 -0.80 14.57
C GLN A 125 -20.04 -0.67 13.07
N SER A 126 -19.00 0.09 12.71
CA SER A 126 -18.58 0.29 11.33
C SER A 126 -18.22 -1.02 10.66
N GLU A 127 -17.43 -1.89 11.30
CA GLU A 127 -17.02 -3.17 10.73
C GLU A 127 -18.21 -4.11 10.49
N LYS A 128 -19.19 -4.13 11.40
CA LYS A 128 -20.45 -4.87 11.20
C LYS A 128 -21.23 -4.35 10.00
N GLU A 129 -21.45 -3.04 9.93
CA GLU A 129 -22.23 -2.41 8.87
C GLU A 129 -21.56 -2.54 7.50
N PHE A 130 -20.26 -2.26 7.41
CA PHE A 130 -19.51 -2.40 6.16
C PHE A 130 -19.37 -3.87 5.74
N SER A 131 -19.23 -4.82 6.66
CA SER A 131 -19.26 -6.24 6.30
C SER A 131 -20.61 -6.62 5.68
N THR A 132 -21.73 -6.27 6.33
CA THR A 132 -23.06 -6.51 5.77
C THR A 132 -23.26 -5.80 4.42
N PHE A 133 -22.77 -4.56 4.27
CA PHE A 133 -22.82 -3.86 2.99
C PHE A 133 -22.00 -4.59 1.91
N ASN A 134 -20.71 -4.81 2.15
CA ASN A 134 -19.76 -5.38 1.21
C ASN A 134 -20.13 -6.81 0.77
N PHE A 135 -20.63 -7.63 1.70
CA PHE A 135 -20.91 -9.04 1.43
C PHE A 135 -22.36 -9.34 1.07
N GLU A 136 -23.33 -8.50 1.46
CA GLU A 136 -24.75 -8.84 1.31
C GLU A 136 -25.58 -7.78 0.60
N ARG A 137 -25.36 -6.48 0.88
CA ARG A 137 -26.32 -5.42 0.52
C ARG A 137 -25.90 -4.52 -0.63
N ALA A 138 -24.62 -4.46 -0.98
CA ALA A 138 -24.17 -3.57 -2.06
C ALA A 138 -24.87 -3.93 -3.38
N THR A 139 -25.44 -2.91 -4.02
CA THR A 139 -26.24 -3.01 -5.25
C THR A 139 -25.31 -3.20 -6.45
N THR A 140 -25.21 -4.43 -6.94
CA THR A 140 -24.15 -4.84 -7.87
C THR A 140 -24.29 -4.24 -9.28
N ASP A 141 -25.52 -4.03 -9.77
CA ASP A 141 -25.78 -3.35 -11.04
C ASP A 141 -25.30 -1.89 -11.03
N VAL A 142 -25.48 -1.20 -9.89
CA VAL A 142 -24.94 0.16 -9.67
C VAL A 142 -23.42 0.13 -9.64
N LEU A 143 -22.81 -0.84 -8.94
CA LEU A 143 -21.35 -0.98 -8.89
C LEU A 143 -20.75 -1.25 -10.27
N PHE A 144 -21.35 -2.13 -11.08
CA PHE A 144 -20.88 -2.38 -12.45
C PHE A 144 -20.92 -1.11 -13.31
N ARG A 145 -22.00 -0.31 -13.19
CA ARG A 145 -22.10 0.97 -13.89
C ARG A 145 -21.04 1.95 -13.41
N HIS A 146 -20.88 2.14 -12.10
CA HIS A 146 -19.88 3.05 -11.54
C HIS A 146 -18.45 2.65 -11.92
N PHE A 147 -18.14 1.35 -12.00
CA PHE A 147 -16.84 0.90 -12.48
C PHE A 147 -16.59 1.40 -13.91
N HIS A 148 -17.58 1.20 -14.80
CA HIS A 148 -17.46 1.62 -16.19
C HIS A 148 -17.36 3.13 -16.35
N GLU A 149 -18.12 3.89 -15.56
CA GLU A 149 -18.06 5.36 -15.54
C GLU A 149 -16.68 5.85 -15.08
N ALA A 150 -16.13 5.29 -13.98
CA ALA A 150 -14.81 5.64 -13.49
C ALA A 150 -13.70 5.28 -14.50
N GLU A 151 -13.77 4.11 -15.13
CA GLU A 151 -12.84 3.71 -16.19
C GLU A 151 -12.88 4.68 -17.38
N THR A 152 -14.09 5.02 -17.84
CA THR A 152 -14.29 5.91 -19.00
C THR A 152 -13.77 7.32 -18.70
N GLU A 153 -14.10 7.88 -17.53
CA GLU A 153 -13.63 9.20 -17.12
C GLU A 153 -12.09 9.23 -17.00
N CYS A 154 -11.49 8.17 -16.44
CA CYS A 154 -10.03 8.02 -16.38
C CYS A 154 -9.39 8.11 -17.77
N GLN A 155 -9.92 7.34 -18.73
CA GLN A 155 -9.43 7.34 -20.11
C GLN A 155 -9.60 8.71 -20.78
N MET A 156 -10.77 9.35 -20.64
CA MET A 156 -11.01 10.68 -21.20
C MET A 156 -10.03 11.74 -20.69
N LEU A 157 -9.70 11.69 -19.39
CA LEU A 157 -8.72 12.60 -18.78
C LEU A 157 -7.29 12.36 -19.28
N LEU A 158 -6.95 11.12 -19.62
CA LEU A 158 -5.65 10.73 -20.17
C LEU A 158 -5.51 11.02 -21.66
N GLU A 159 -6.60 10.90 -22.42
CA GLU A 159 -6.66 11.13 -23.88
C GLU A 159 -6.82 12.61 -24.26
N ALA A 160 -7.04 13.50 -23.28
CA ALA A 160 -7.12 14.93 -23.52
C ALA A 160 -5.82 15.48 -24.15
N PRO A 161 -5.89 16.56 -24.95
CA PRO A 161 -4.69 17.18 -25.55
C PRO A 161 -3.61 17.57 -24.54
N ALA A 162 -4.03 17.86 -23.30
CA ALA A 162 -3.16 17.99 -22.14
C ALA A 162 -3.64 16.97 -21.08
N PRO A 163 -2.98 15.80 -20.98
CA PRO A 163 -3.40 14.74 -20.07
C PRO A 163 -3.38 15.19 -18.61
N LEU A 164 -4.42 14.81 -17.86
CA LEU A 164 -4.58 15.14 -16.44
C LEU A 164 -4.33 13.91 -15.57
N ALA A 165 -3.05 13.54 -15.40
CA ALA A 165 -2.63 12.30 -14.73
C ALA A 165 -3.16 12.16 -13.29
N LEU A 166 -3.16 13.23 -12.48
CA LEU A 166 -3.61 13.15 -11.09
C LEU A 166 -5.14 12.96 -10.99
N PRO A 167 -5.99 13.76 -11.67
CA PRO A 167 -7.43 13.46 -11.73
C PRO A 167 -7.76 12.09 -12.33
N ALA A 168 -7.01 11.65 -13.34
CA ALA A 168 -7.19 10.31 -13.91
C ALA A 168 -6.89 9.23 -12.86
N TYR A 169 -5.83 9.40 -12.07
CA TYR A 169 -5.47 8.45 -11.01
C TYR A 169 -6.54 8.36 -9.91
N ASP A 170 -7.24 9.46 -9.57
CA ASP A 170 -8.40 9.40 -8.67
C ASP A 170 -9.52 8.49 -9.21
N GLN A 171 -9.76 8.52 -10.53
CA GLN A 171 -10.73 7.63 -11.16
C GLN A 171 -10.24 6.17 -11.21
N CYS A 172 -8.94 5.96 -11.42
CA CYS A 172 -8.31 4.64 -11.31
C CYS A 172 -8.50 4.05 -9.90
N MET A 173 -8.26 4.83 -8.84
CA MET A 173 -8.47 4.41 -7.45
C MET A 173 -9.94 4.05 -7.18
N LYS A 174 -10.89 4.85 -7.67
CA LYS A 174 -12.33 4.53 -7.59
C LYS A 174 -12.65 3.21 -8.28
N ALA A 175 -12.17 3.01 -9.51
CA ALA A 175 -12.38 1.77 -10.25
C ALA A 175 -11.83 0.55 -9.48
N SER A 176 -10.61 0.67 -8.91
CA SER A 176 -10.02 -0.38 -8.08
C SER A 176 -10.86 -0.70 -6.84
N HIS A 177 -11.36 0.33 -6.14
CA HIS A 177 -12.20 0.12 -4.96
C HIS A 177 -13.56 -0.52 -5.31
N ILE A 178 -14.20 -0.06 -6.38
CA ILE A 178 -15.48 -0.63 -6.86
C ILE A 178 -15.27 -2.08 -7.29
N PHE A 179 -14.15 -2.42 -7.93
CA PHE A 179 -13.79 -3.79 -8.23
C PHE A 179 -13.72 -4.65 -6.96
N ASN A 180 -13.06 -4.18 -5.89
CA ASN A 180 -13.00 -4.91 -4.62
C ASN A 180 -14.40 -5.16 -4.03
N LEU A 181 -15.33 -4.20 -4.15
CA LEU A 181 -16.71 -4.38 -3.71
C LEU A 181 -17.46 -5.44 -4.54
N LEU A 182 -17.26 -5.44 -5.86
CA LEU A 182 -17.85 -6.45 -6.75
C LEU A 182 -17.27 -7.86 -6.46
N ASP A 183 -15.97 -7.95 -6.18
CA ASP A 183 -15.29 -9.21 -5.79
C ASP A 183 -15.83 -9.70 -4.44
N ALA A 184 -15.94 -8.82 -3.43
CA ALA A 184 -16.51 -9.15 -2.13
C ALA A 184 -17.98 -9.60 -2.21
N ARG A 185 -18.79 -9.02 -3.11
CA ARG A 185 -20.16 -9.48 -3.36
C ARG A 185 -20.25 -10.85 -4.04
N GLY A 186 -19.13 -11.39 -4.51
CA GLY A 186 -19.07 -12.70 -5.15
C GLY A 186 -19.78 -12.76 -6.51
N VAL A 187 -19.94 -11.61 -7.18
CA VAL A 187 -20.62 -11.52 -8.49
C VAL A 187 -19.67 -11.54 -9.68
N ILE A 188 -18.37 -11.60 -9.43
CA ILE A 188 -17.32 -11.71 -10.46
C ILE A 188 -16.78 -13.14 -10.43
N SER A 189 -16.85 -13.86 -11.55
CA SER A 189 -16.20 -15.17 -11.70
C SER A 189 -14.67 -15.05 -11.72
N VAL A 190 -13.95 -16.15 -11.50
CA VAL A 190 -12.47 -16.17 -11.55
C VAL A 190 -11.92 -15.60 -12.87
N ALA A 191 -12.55 -15.93 -14.00
CA ALA A 191 -12.15 -15.41 -15.30
C ALA A 191 -12.42 -13.91 -15.43
N GLU A 192 -13.57 -13.42 -14.96
CA GLU A 192 -13.88 -12.00 -14.95
C GLU A 192 -12.96 -11.22 -14.01
N ARG A 193 -12.56 -11.81 -12.88
CA ARG A 193 -11.64 -11.20 -11.92
C ARG A 193 -10.32 -10.83 -12.58
N GLN A 194 -9.74 -11.75 -13.36
CA GLN A 194 -8.52 -11.48 -14.12
C GLN A 194 -8.72 -10.37 -15.16
N ARG A 195 -9.89 -10.32 -15.81
CA ARG A 195 -10.22 -9.24 -16.74
C ARG A 195 -10.32 -7.88 -16.05
N TYR A 196 -10.95 -7.79 -14.88
CA TYR A 196 -11.05 -6.56 -14.11
C TYR A 196 -9.68 -6.10 -13.59
N ILE A 197 -8.85 -7.02 -13.09
CA ILE A 197 -7.47 -6.72 -12.69
C ILE A 197 -6.70 -6.12 -13.86
N GLY A 198 -6.78 -6.73 -15.05
CA GLY A 198 -6.13 -6.22 -16.25
C GLY A 198 -6.61 -4.81 -16.65
N ARG A 199 -7.92 -4.53 -16.52
CA ARG A 199 -8.49 -3.21 -16.80
C ARG A 199 -7.95 -2.15 -15.84
N VAL A 200 -7.98 -2.41 -14.53
CA VAL A 200 -7.44 -1.48 -13.52
C VAL A 200 -5.94 -1.28 -13.73
N ARG A 201 -5.20 -2.35 -14.04
CA ARG A 201 -3.76 -2.28 -14.39
C ARG A 201 -3.50 -1.34 -15.56
N SER A 202 -4.26 -1.46 -16.64
CA SER A 202 -4.11 -0.57 -17.80
C SER A 202 -4.34 0.90 -17.44
N LEU A 203 -5.32 1.20 -16.58
CA LEU A 203 -5.54 2.57 -16.08
C LEU A 203 -4.35 3.07 -15.25
N ALA A 204 -3.85 2.25 -14.32
CA ALA A 204 -2.74 2.61 -13.45
C ALA A 204 -1.45 2.88 -14.25
N VAL A 205 -1.13 1.99 -15.21
CA VAL A 205 0.02 2.15 -16.11
C VAL A 205 -0.10 3.46 -16.89
N ALA A 206 -1.24 3.72 -17.53
CA ALA A 206 -1.45 4.93 -18.31
C ALA A 206 -1.39 6.22 -17.46
N CYS A 207 -1.89 6.18 -16.22
CA CYS A 207 -1.73 7.29 -15.26
C CYS A 207 -0.26 7.55 -14.94
N CYS A 208 0.53 6.49 -14.72
CA CYS A 208 1.95 6.60 -14.41
C CYS A 208 2.74 7.13 -15.62
N GLU A 209 2.46 6.64 -16.83
CA GLU A 209 3.06 7.12 -18.07
C GLU A 209 2.77 8.61 -18.30
N ALA A 210 1.50 9.03 -18.15
CA ALA A 210 1.12 10.44 -18.27
C ALA A 210 1.79 11.33 -17.22
N TRP A 211 1.93 10.85 -15.98
CA TRP A 211 2.63 11.55 -14.91
C TRP A 211 4.11 11.75 -15.25
N VAL A 212 4.81 10.69 -15.69
CA VAL A 212 6.22 10.79 -16.08
C VAL A 212 6.40 11.70 -17.29
N ALA A 213 5.54 11.59 -18.30
CA ALA A 213 5.57 12.42 -19.50
C ALA A 213 5.32 13.92 -19.21
N SER A 214 4.65 14.25 -18.11
CA SER A 214 4.45 15.66 -17.69
C SER A 214 5.76 16.38 -17.35
N GLY A 215 6.86 15.64 -17.16
CA GLY A 215 8.19 16.20 -16.85
C GLY A 215 8.33 16.71 -15.41
N VAL A 216 7.36 16.44 -14.53
CA VAL A 216 7.46 16.77 -13.10
C VAL A 216 8.55 15.91 -12.47
N THR A 217 9.72 16.51 -12.23
CA THR A 217 10.80 15.86 -11.49
C THR A 217 10.51 15.92 -9.99
N SER A 218 10.38 14.75 -9.34
CA SER A 218 10.59 14.68 -7.89
C SER A 218 12.00 15.19 -7.62
N GLY A 219 12.19 16.23 -6.79
CA GLY A 219 13.48 16.87 -6.51
C GLY A 219 14.55 15.99 -5.82
N VAL A 220 14.50 14.68 -6.03
CA VAL A 220 15.51 13.70 -5.62
C VAL A 220 16.65 13.77 -6.63
N ALA A 221 17.76 14.40 -6.24
CA ALA A 221 18.97 14.42 -7.04
C ALA A 221 19.40 12.98 -7.37
N SER A 222 19.59 12.68 -8.66
CA SER A 222 20.17 11.42 -9.10
C SER A 222 21.61 11.34 -8.60
N GLY A 223 21.81 10.72 -7.45
CA GLY A 223 23.13 10.40 -6.89
C GLY A 223 23.84 9.31 -7.68
N VAL A 224 23.93 9.44 -9.00
CA VAL A 224 24.82 8.62 -9.81
C VAL A 224 26.22 9.17 -9.56
N ALA A 225 26.92 8.56 -8.59
CA ALA A 225 28.36 8.72 -8.50
C ALA A 225 28.97 8.21 -9.82
N ASP A 226 29.53 9.13 -10.61
CA ASP A 226 30.34 8.81 -11.78
C ASP A 226 31.39 7.78 -11.36
N LYS A 227 31.40 6.61 -12.02
CA LYS A 227 32.48 5.63 -11.84
C LYS A 227 33.81 6.32 -12.18
N PRO A 228 34.83 6.25 -11.32
CA PRO A 228 36.12 6.82 -11.65
C PRO A 228 36.66 6.12 -12.91
N LYS A 229 37.08 6.94 -13.89
CA LYS A 229 37.83 6.46 -15.05
C LYS A 229 39.01 5.64 -14.58
N GLN A 230 39.06 4.37 -14.97
CA GLN A 230 40.30 3.61 -14.92
C GLN A 230 41.25 4.22 -15.93
N ASP A 231 42.15 5.06 -15.46
CA ASP A 231 43.32 5.47 -16.23
C ASP A 231 44.20 4.24 -16.41
N GLY A 232 44.16 3.68 -17.62
CA GLY A 232 45.11 2.67 -18.07
C GLY A 232 46.50 3.30 -18.20
N ALA A 233 47.34 3.07 -17.21
CA ALA A 233 48.78 3.25 -17.33
C ALA A 233 49.42 1.88 -17.65
N ASN A 234 49.62 1.63 -18.94
CA ASN A 234 50.66 0.72 -19.43
C ASN A 234 51.59 1.56 -20.30
N GLY A 235 52.81 1.77 -19.81
CA GLY A 235 53.88 2.55 -20.45
C GLY A 235 54.96 2.91 -19.44
#